data_AF-A0A948FMY7-F1
#
_entry.id   AF-A0A948FMY7-F1
#
_cell.length_a   1.000
_cell.length_b   1.000
_cell.length_c   1.000
_cell.angle_alpha   90.00
_cell.angle_beta   90.00
_cell.angle_gamma   90.00
#
_symmetry.space_group_name_H-M   'P 1'
#
loop_
_entity.id
_entity.type
_entity.pdbx_description
1 polymer ?
#
loop_
_entity_poly.entity_id
_entity_poly.type
_entity_poly.pdbx_seq_one_letter_code
_entity_poly.pdbx_strand_id
1 'polypeptide(L)' 'MVTKKDYYIMIEEVIKGSPAYQAGLMALDRIIMVGSGSVKDLSVDEAVSMIR' A
#
# COMPACT_ATOMS: atom_id res chain seq x y z
N MET A 1 4.05 3.02 11.96
CA MET A 1 2.90 3.36 12.84
C MET A 1 1.95 4.16 11.98
N VAL A 2 0.92 3.50 11.45
CA VAL A 2 0.06 4.06 10.39
C VAL A 2 -0.96 5.03 10.96
N THR A 3 -0.94 6.28 10.49
CA THR A 3 -1.91 7.34 10.86
C THR A 3 -2.82 7.66 9.67
N LYS A 4 -4.14 7.57 9.85
CA LYS A 4 -5.15 7.74 8.80
C LYS A 4 -5.53 9.22 8.62
N LYS A 5 -5.22 9.80 7.45
CA LYS A 5 -5.86 11.01 6.91
C LYS A 5 -6.24 10.72 5.45
N ASP A 6 -7.55 10.73 5.18
CA ASP A 6 -8.21 10.68 3.87
C ASP A 6 -7.96 9.42 3.00
N TYR A 7 -8.87 8.45 3.04
CA TYR A 7 -9.24 7.44 1.99
C TYR A 7 -8.20 6.82 1.02
N TYR A 8 -6.91 6.80 1.31
CA TYR A 8 -5.94 6.08 0.50
C TYR A 8 -5.03 5.21 1.37
N ILE A 9 -4.70 4.03 0.86
CA ILE A 9 -3.65 3.19 1.40
C ILE A 9 -2.32 3.81 0.98
N MET A 10 -1.43 4.04 1.92
CA MET A 10 -0.14 4.68 1.67
C MET A 10 0.98 3.80 2.19
N ILE A 11 2.07 3.73 1.44
CA ILE A 11 3.27 3.03 1.86
C ILE A 11 3.96 3.86 2.94
N GLU A 12 4.09 3.34 4.15
CA GLU A 12 4.83 4.02 5.23
C GLU A 12 6.34 3.90 5.04
N GLU A 13 6.79 2.68 4.72
CA GLU A 13 8.19 2.35 4.58
C GLU A 13 8.35 1.23 3.54
N VAL A 14 9.53 1.20 2.92
CA VAL A 14 9.92 0.14 1.98
C VAL A 14 11.18 -0.52 2.50
N ILE A 15 11.09 -1.82 2.77
CA ILE A 15 12.22 -2.60 3.29
C ILE A 15 13.25 -2.78 2.17
N LYS A 16 14.50 -2.35 2.41
CA LYS A 16 15.59 -2.49 1.42
C LYS A 16 15.79 -3.95 1.03
N GLY A 17 15.84 -4.20 -0.28
CA GLY A 17 15.99 -5.55 -0.85
C GLY A 17 14.68 -6.36 -0.95
N SER A 18 13.55 -5.83 -0.46
CA SER A 18 12.24 -6.44 -0.69
C SER A 18 11.80 -6.34 -2.17
N PRO A 19 10.81 -7.14 -2.61
CA PRO A 19 10.21 -6.97 -3.94
C PRO A 19 9.71 -5.55 -4.21
N ALA A 20 9.13 -4.88 -3.20
CA ALA A 20 8.68 -3.50 -3.31
C ALA A 20 9.85 -2.52 -3.55
N TYR A 21 10.99 -2.73 -2.89
CA TYR A 21 12.21 -1.94 -3.14
C TYR A 21 12.76 -2.14 -4.55
N GLN A 22 12.79 -3.39 -5.02
CA GLN A 22 13.26 -3.71 -6.37
C GLN A 22 12.33 -3.17 -7.46
N ALA A 23 11.02 -3.08 -7.15
CA ALA A 23 10.02 -2.44 -8.00
C ALA A 23 10.11 -0.90 -8.00
N GLY A 24 10.97 -0.30 -7.17
CA GLY A 24 11.15 1.14 -7.08
C GLY A 24 10.04 1.87 -6.33
N LEU A 25 9.22 1.16 -5.54
CA LEU A 25 8.22 1.78 -4.68
C LEU A 25 8.91 2.61 -3.59
N MET A 26 8.25 3.69 -3.19
CA MET A 26 8.77 4.63 -2.21
C MET A 26 7.77 4.82 -1.06
N ALA A 27 8.31 5.24 0.08
CA ALA A 27 7.46 5.76 1.15
C ALA A 27 6.62 6.93 0.62
N LEU A 28 5.39 7.04 1.12
CA LEU A 28 4.36 8.00 0.72
C LEU A 28 3.70 7.73 -0.64
N ASP A 29 4.11 6.68 -1.36
CA ASP A 29 3.34 6.23 -2.52
C ASP A 29 1.94 5.78 -2.10
N ARG A 30 0.95 6.17 -2.89
CA ARG A 30 -0.45 5.81 -2.68
C ARG A 30 -0.80 4.58 -3.48
N ILE A 31 -1.33 3.57 -2.81
CA ILE A 31 -1.92 2.38 -3.42
C ILE A 31 -3.38 2.73 -3.71
N ILE A 32 -3.75 2.71 -4.99
CA ILE A 32 -5.13 2.97 -5.46
C ILE A 32 -5.81 1.70 -5.98
N MET A 33 -5.02 0.67 -6.31
CA MET A 33 -5.48 -0.59 -6.89
C MET A 33 -4.50 -1.72 -6.54
N VAL A 34 -5.03 -2.93 -6.36
CA VAL A 34 -4.25 -4.17 -6.25
C VAL A 34 -4.80 -5.16 -7.28
N GLY A 35 -3.95 -5.59 -8.21
CA GLY A 35 -4.39 -6.34 -9.39
C GLY A 35 -5.41 -5.53 -10.20
N SER A 36 -6.64 -6.03 -10.31
CA SER A 36 -7.77 -5.32 -10.95
C SER A 36 -8.78 -4.71 -9.95
N GLY A 37 -8.52 -4.79 -8.64
CA GLY A 37 -9.44 -4.34 -7.59
C GLY A 37 -9.04 -3.00 -6.98
N SER A 38 -9.99 -2.05 -6.92
CA SER A 38 -9.80 -0.73 -6.27
C SER A 38 -9.72 -0.85 -4.75
N VAL A 39 -8.88 -0.03 -4.11
CA VAL A 39 -8.70 -0.01 -2.64
C VAL A 39 -9.34 1.19 -1.93
N LYS A 40 -10.08 2.03 -2.65
CA LYS A 40 -10.60 3.32 -2.16
C LYS A 40 -11.35 3.26 -0.82
N ASP A 41 -12.17 2.22 -0.65
CA ASP A 41 -13.06 2.07 0.52
C ASP A 41 -12.59 0.96 1.46
N LEU A 42 -11.40 0.41 1.24
CA LEU A 42 -10.83 -0.67 2.05
C LEU A 42 -10.07 -0.11 3.25
N SER A 43 -10.13 -0.85 4.36
CA SER A 43 -9.16 -0.74 5.44
C SER A 43 -7.78 -1.22 5.00
N VAL A 44 -6.76 -0.88 5.80
CA VAL A 44 -5.39 -1.36 5.56
C VAL A 44 -5.33 -2.89 5.55
N ASP A 45 -6.02 -3.54 6.50
CA ASP A 45 -6.01 -5.00 6.63
C ASP A 45 -6.68 -5.70 5.43
N GLU A 46 -7.78 -5.14 4.93
CA GLU A 46 -8.45 -5.64 3.73
C GLU A 46 -7.56 -5.48 2.48
N ALA A 47 -6.92 -4.32 2.30
CA ALA A 47 -6.01 -4.10 1.18
C ALA A 47 -4.78 -5.01 1.24
N VAL A 48 -4.20 -5.23 2.44
CA VAL A 48 -3.08 -6.17 2.64
C VAL A 48 -3.48 -7.60 2.30
N SER A 49 -4.73 -7.98 2.58
CA SER A 49 -5.26 -9.31 2.26
C SER A 49 -5.38 -9.57 0.75
N MET A 50 -5.38 -8.52 -0.08
CA MET A 50 -5.34 -8.66 -1.54
C MET A 50 -3.91 -8.85 -2.10
N ILE A 51 -2.87 -8.55 -1.31
CA ILE A 51 -1.46 -8.60 -1.72
C ILE A 51 -0.82 -9.94 -1.34
N ARG A 52 -1.29 -10.55 -0.24
CA ARG A 52 -0.79 -11.82 0.30
C ARG A 52 -1.24 -13.02 -0.53
#